data_AF-A0A5T0SEG0-F1
#
_entry.id   AF-A0A5T0SEG0-F1
#
_cell.length_a   1.000
_cell.length_b   1.000
_cell.length_c   1.000
_cell.angle_alpha   90.00
_cell.angle_beta   90.00
_cell.angle_gamma   90.00
#
_symmetry.space_group_name_H-M   'P 1'
#
loop_
_entity.id
_entity.type
_entity.pdbx_description
1 polymer ?
#
loop_
_entity_poly.entity_id
_entity_poly.type
_entity_poly.pdbx_seq_one_letter_code
_entity_poly.pdbx_strand_id
1 'polypeptide(L)' 'MKSNIQQIFDHIEKSNPIHAKYLKKVNLNEEEKVELENLIRFYLNQGFSINKQANAYLLFLNDTLKEIYYF' A
#
# COMPACT_ATOMS: atom_id res chain seq x y z
N MET A 1 12.78 6.06 13.26
CA MET A 1 12.32 6.14 11.86
C MET A 1 11.07 5.29 11.73
N LYS A 2 10.08 5.70 10.91
CA LYS A 2 8.89 4.86 10.61
C LYS A 2 9.28 3.70 9.70
N SER A 3 8.68 2.52 9.89
CA SER A 3 8.88 1.37 8.98
C SER A 3 8.38 1.67 7.57
N ASN A 4 8.85 0.96 6.56
CA ASN A 4 8.41 1.20 5.18
C ASN A 4 6.92 0.88 5.02
N ILE A 5 6.44 -0.17 5.68
CA ILE A 5 5.01 -0.52 5.76
C ILE A 5 4.18 0.65 6.30
N GLN A 6 4.61 1.26 7.41
CA GLN A 6 3.90 2.40 7.99
C GLN A 6 3.90 3.60 7.03
N GLN A 7 4.99 3.83 6.30
CA GLN A 7 5.06 4.91 5.32
C GLN A 7 4.10 4.67 4.14
N ILE A 8 3.96 3.42 3.67
CA ILE A 8 2.96 3.04 2.65
C ILE A 8 1.55 3.30 3.16
N PHE A 9 1.22 2.84 4.37
CA PHE A 9 -0.12 3.01 4.95
C PHE A 9 -0.46 4.47 5.18
N ASP A 10 0.49 5.27 5.69
CA ASP A 10 0.33 6.71 5.86
C ASP A 10 0.05 7.41 4.51
N HIS A 11 0.70 6.97 3.43
CA HIS A 11 0.48 7.54 2.10
C HIS A 11 -0.89 7.17 1.53
N ILE A 12 -1.32 5.92 1.71
CA ILE A 12 -2.65 5.46 1.28
C ILE A 12 -3.74 6.20 2.08
N GLU A 13 -3.59 6.35 3.40
CA GLU A 13 -4.53 7.09 4.25
C GLU A 13 -4.70 8.55 3.80
N LYS A 14 -3.60 9.23 3.48
CA LYS A 14 -3.66 10.60 2.95
C LYS A 14 -4.34 10.69 1.58
N SER A 15 -4.12 9.70 0.72
CA SER A 15 -4.60 9.71 -0.66
C SER A 15 -6.04 9.20 -0.79
N ASN A 16 -6.50 8.36 0.14
CA ASN A 16 -7.86 7.85 0.17
C ASN A 16 -8.37 7.70 1.62
N PRO A 17 -9.09 8.71 2.14
CA PRO A 17 -9.60 8.71 3.51
C PRO A 17 -10.54 7.55 3.84
N ILE A 18 -11.19 6.94 2.86
CA ILE A 18 -12.08 5.78 3.08
C ILE A 18 -11.24 4.57 3.49
N HIS A 19 -10.10 4.32 2.83
CA HIS A 19 -9.20 3.21 3.16
C HIS A 19 -8.49 3.41 4.50
N ALA A 20 -8.29 4.66 4.94
CA ALA A 20 -7.66 4.99 6.23
C ALA A 20 -8.28 4.24 7.42
N LYS A 21 -9.62 4.15 7.46
CA LYS A 21 -10.35 3.48 8.54
C LYS A 21 -10.09 1.97 8.57
N TYR A 22 -9.82 1.37 7.42
CA TYR A 22 -9.61 -0.07 7.28
C TYR A 22 -8.14 -0.44 7.47
N LEU A 23 -7.20 0.39 7.00
CA LEU A 23 -5.77 0.18 7.20
C LEU A 23 -5.38 0.14 8.68
N LYS A 24 -6.02 0.97 9.51
CA LYS A 24 -5.82 0.96 10.98
C LYS A 24 -6.27 -0.34 11.66
N LYS A 25 -7.05 -1.16 10.98
CA LYS A 25 -7.53 -2.45 11.48
C LYS A 25 -6.71 -3.63 10.95
N VAL A 26 -5.82 -3.39 9.99
CA VAL A 26 -4.93 -4.43 9.48
C VAL A 26 -3.96 -4.81 10.58
N ASN A 27 -4.05 -6.04 11.04
CA ASN A 27 -3.14 -6.61 12.02
C ASN A 27 -2.33 -7.70 11.35
N LEU A 28 -1.15 -7.33 10.85
CA LEU A 28 -0.22 -8.28 10.24
C LEU A 28 0.48 -9.07 11.35
N ASN A 29 0.59 -10.38 11.16
CA ASN A 29 1.48 -11.21 11.96
C ASN A 29 2.96 -10.94 11.57
N GLU A 30 3.92 -11.52 12.30
CA GLU A 30 5.33 -11.22 12.06
C GLU A 30 5.84 -11.72 10.69
N GLU A 31 5.35 -12.87 10.22
CA GLU A 31 5.71 -13.40 8.89
C GLU A 31 5.22 -12.45 7.78
N GLU A 32 3.95 -12.05 7.84
CA GLU A 32 3.34 -11.09 6.89
C GLU A 32 4.07 -9.74 6.89
N LYS A 33 4.52 -9.26 8.05
CA LYS A 33 5.33 -8.03 8.14
C LYS A 33 6.66 -8.20 7.43
N VAL A 34 7.35 -9.32 7.63
CA VAL A 34 8.65 -9.60 7.00
C VAL A 34 8.48 -9.71 5.49
N GLU A 35 7.48 -10.44 5.02
CA GLU A 35 7.19 -10.58 3.59
C GLU A 35 6.87 -9.24 2.93
N LEU A 36 5.98 -8.45 3.54
CA LEU A 36 5.60 -7.14 3.01
C LEU A 36 6.78 -6.16 3.01
N GLU A 37 7.59 -6.15 4.07
CA GLU A 37 8.79 -5.33 4.14
C GLU A 37 9.81 -5.74 3.07
N ASN A 38 9.99 -7.04 2.83
CA ASN A 38 10.86 -7.55 1.77
C ASN A 38 10.37 -7.13 0.37
N LEU A 39 9.05 -7.19 0.13
CA LEU A 39 8.45 -6.72 -1.11
C LEU A 39 8.69 -5.22 -1.33
N ILE A 40 8.47 -4.40 -0.29
CA ILE A 40 8.70 -2.96 -0.38
C ILE A 40 10.18 -2.66 -0.67
N ARG A 41 11.10 -3.36 0.00
CA ARG A 41 12.55 -3.23 -0.22
C ARG A 41 12.97 -3.65 -1.61
N PHE A 42 12.39 -4.73 -2.15
CA PHE A 42 12.64 -5.15 -3.52
C PHE A 42 12.35 -4.03 -4.52
N TYR A 43 11.19 -3.38 -4.40
CA TYR A 43 10.84 -2.25 -5.28
C TYR A 43 11.66 -0.98 -5.01
N LEU A 44 12.03 -0.71 -3.76
CA LEU A 44 12.95 0.39 -3.43
C LEU A 44 14.29 0.21 -4.15
N ASN A 45 14.84 -1.02 -4.15
CA ASN A 45 16.10 -1.34 -4.84
C ASN A 45 16.00 -1.18 -6.36
N GLN A 46 14.79 -1.22 -6.93
CA GLN A 46 14.53 -0.95 -8.34
C GLN A 46 14.27 0.55 -8.64
N GLY A 47 14.40 1.43 -7.65
CA GLY A 47 14.18 2.86 -7.80
C GLY A 47 12.72 3.31 -7.66
N PHE A 48 11.82 2.42 -7.25
CA PHE A 48 10.44 2.79 -6.95
C PHE A 48 10.32 3.28 -5.50
N SER A 49 10.26 4.61 -5.34
CA SER A 49 9.99 5.25 -4.04
C SER A 49 8.69 4.73 -3.39
N ILE A 50 8.60 4.80 -2.06
CA ILE A 50 7.38 4.47 -1.28
C ILE A 50 6.12 5.09 -1.89
N ASN A 51 6.14 6.38 -2.23
CA ASN A 51 4.98 7.07 -2.79
C ASN A 51 4.55 6.48 -4.14
N LYS A 52 5.51 6.08 -5.00
CA LYS A 52 5.20 5.41 -6.27
C LYS A 52 4.55 4.05 -6.05
N GLN A 53 5.04 3.28 -5.09
CA GLN A 53 4.48 1.97 -4.74
C GLN A 53 3.03 2.11 -4.22
N ALA A 54 2.80 3.04 -3.29
CA ALA A 54 1.46 3.29 -2.74
C ALA A 54 0.48 3.82 -3.81
N ASN A 55 0.95 4.69 -4.71
CA ASN A 55 0.12 5.18 -5.82
C ASN A 55 -0.21 4.06 -6.83
N ALA A 56 0.72 3.17 -7.11
CA ALA A 56 0.48 2.04 -8.00
C ALA A 56 -0.61 1.11 -7.44
N TYR A 57 -0.57 0.83 -6.13
CA TYR A 57 -1.62 0.07 -5.45
C TYR A 57 -3.00 0.73 -5.59
N LEU A 58 -3.07 2.05 -5.34
CA LEU A 58 -4.32 2.80 -5.46
C LEU A 58 -4.84 2.87 -6.89
N LEU A 59 -3.95 3.04 -7.87
CA LEU A 59 -4.32 3.04 -9.28
C LEU A 59 -4.93 1.71 -9.68
N PHE A 60 -4.24 0.60 -9.38
CA PHE A 60 -4.74 -0.74 -9.66
C PHE A 60 -6.11 -0.98 -9.03
N LEU A 61 -6.27 -0.70 -7.74
CA LEU A 61 -7.54 -0.85 -7.04
C LEU A 61 -8.66 -0.04 -7.71
N ASN A 62 -8.42 1.23 -8.00
CA ASN A 62 -9.42 2.10 -8.60
C ASN A 62 -9.82 1.64 -10.00
N ASP A 63 -8.86 1.20 -10.81
CA ASP A 63 -9.13 0.74 -12.17
C ASP A 63 -9.87 -0.61 -12.16
N THR A 64 -9.49 -1.55 -11.30
CA THR A 64 -10.25 -2.80 -11.10
C THR A 64 -11.68 -2.54 -10.62
N LEU A 65 -11.88 -1.61 -9.68
CA LEU A 65 -13.22 -1.26 -9.21
C LEU A 65 -14.09 -0.62 -10.31
N LYS A 66 -13.50 0.22 -11.16
CA LYS A 66 -14.20 0.75 -12.35
C LYS A 66 -14.57 -0.38 -13.30
N GLU A 67 -13.62 -1.27 -13.61
CA GLU A 67 -13.88 -2.39 -14.52
C GLU A 67 -15.07 -3.22 -14.04
N ILE A 68 -15.09 -3.65 -12.78
CA ILE A 68 -16.20 -4.42 -12.18
C ILE A 68 -17.54 -3.66 -12.22
N TYR A 69 -17.51 -2.34 -12.12
CA TYR A 69 -18.73 -1.54 -12.11
C TYR A 69 -19.31 -1.34 -13.52
N TYR A 70 -18.44 -1.23 -14.53
CA TYR A 70 -18.84 -0.88 -15.89
C TYR A 70 -18.93 -2.09 -16.85
N PHE A 71 -18.32 -3.23 -16.51
CA PHE A 71 -18.26 -4.45 -17.33
C PHE A 71 -18.62 -5.69 -16.52
#